data_AF-A0A426S3I4-F1
#
_entry.id   AF-A0A426S3I4-F1
#
_cell.length_a   1.000
_cell.length_b   1.000
_cell.length_c   1.000
_cell.angle_alpha   90.00
_cell.angle_beta   90.00
_cell.angle_gamma   90.00
#
_symmetry.space_group_name_H-M   'P 1'
#
loop_
_entity.id
_entity.type
_entity.pdbx_description
1 polymer ?
#
loop_
_entity_poly.entity_id
_entity_poly.type
_entity_poly.pdbx_seq_one_letter_code
_entity_poly.pdbx_strand_id
1 'polypeptide(L)'
;MPVPDRRAAPRRPSGDPVKALLHRHRDLCEQAVDALEIAAGLEAQGITDRTAARFRHRDVFSLAEELYARVPRTGESRAEPKPALPVPRIRAAWALSSLLPGIAAAATAAGTRVTHGQPRLLVAAAGIVVIALATRAALRTGPLAVRTGPRRPRPWQGSLLAWTLWLLGYALFGDGLLHDVLTGGPDTLPDGAPGGEWPTATAPALALTLALAPAAWCAHLLAAGARRRLAGSRGLEDFTAAARPLLLGTFALFLGALAALLLACGRGLGEPAALPQALTLGALLLLARLLIAHRHRRAPALVLGAAAVTEAVALALPLAGRLPHCHLLALPVRTLTDTLGEPAVPALACGTAALALLLHAGRTLTRASAHAPTGAPE
;
A
#
# COMPACT_ATOMS: atom_id res chain seq x y z
N MET A 1 -42.65 64.42 -13.30
CA MET A 1 -42.01 63.17 -13.78
C MET A 1 -41.01 62.73 -12.72
N PRO A 2 -41.35 61.77 -11.83
CA PRO A 2 -40.47 61.35 -10.76
C PRO A 2 -39.40 60.36 -11.26
N VAL A 3 -38.19 60.49 -10.71
CA VAL A 3 -36.99 59.69 -11.00
C VAL A 3 -37.16 58.26 -10.44
N PRO A 4 -36.74 57.19 -11.15
CA PRO A 4 -36.88 55.83 -10.63
C PRO A 4 -35.84 55.55 -9.53
N ASP A 5 -36.36 54.95 -8.47
CA ASP A 5 -35.69 54.53 -7.25
C ASP A 5 -34.59 53.49 -7.55
N ARG A 6 -33.36 53.76 -7.11
CA ARG A 6 -32.24 52.80 -7.21
C ARG A 6 -32.52 51.68 -6.22
N ARG A 7 -33.01 50.55 -6.73
CA ARG A 7 -33.09 49.27 -6.00
C ARG A 7 -31.76 49.00 -5.30
N ALA A 8 -31.78 49.10 -3.98
CA ALA A 8 -30.66 48.75 -3.13
C ALA A 8 -30.27 47.28 -3.38
N ALA A 9 -29.03 47.05 -3.79
CA ALA A 9 -28.46 45.72 -3.88
C ALA A 9 -28.50 45.05 -2.49
N PRO A 10 -28.82 43.75 -2.40
CA PRO A 10 -28.90 43.05 -1.12
C PRO A 10 -27.51 43.05 -0.46
N ARG A 11 -27.41 43.71 0.70
CA ARG A 11 -26.23 43.69 1.57
C ARG A 11 -25.97 42.24 2.00
N ARG A 12 -24.83 41.67 1.60
CA ARG A 12 -24.32 40.42 2.20
C ARG A 12 -24.12 40.65 3.70
N PRO A 13 -24.49 39.70 4.57
CA PRO A 13 -24.31 39.87 6.01
C PRO A 13 -22.81 40.04 6.31
N SER A 14 -22.49 41.15 6.98
CA SER A 14 -21.16 41.57 7.41
C SER A 14 -20.67 40.80 8.63
N GLY A 15 -20.83 39.47 8.61
CA GLY A 15 -20.16 38.60 9.56
C GLY A 15 -18.73 38.36 9.08
N ASP A 16 -17.76 38.36 10.00
CA ASP A 16 -16.42 37.89 9.70
C ASP A 16 -16.51 36.46 9.13
N PRO A 17 -16.19 36.24 7.84
CA PRO A 17 -16.38 34.95 7.19
C PRO A 17 -15.49 33.87 7.82
N VAL A 18 -14.35 34.25 8.39
CA VAL A 18 -13.45 33.33 9.10
C VAL A 18 -14.09 32.88 10.43
N LYS A 19 -14.79 33.78 11.13
CA LYS A 19 -15.52 33.42 12.36
C LYS A 19 -16.67 32.45 12.10
N ALA A 20 -17.40 32.63 11.00
CA ALA A 20 -18.45 31.69 10.59
C ALA A 20 -17.87 30.32 10.21
N LEU A 21 -16.70 30.29 9.58
CA LEU A 21 -15.97 29.06 9.24
C LEU A 21 -15.45 28.34 10.50
N LEU A 22 -14.87 29.09 11.45
CA LEU A 22 -14.42 28.58 12.74
C LEU A 22 -15.57 27.95 13.52
N HIS A 23 -16.77 28.54 13.48
CA HIS A 23 -17.94 27.97 14.15
C HIS A 23 -18.40 26.65 13.50
N ARG A 24 -18.33 26.55 12.16
CA ARG A 24 -18.69 25.33 11.42
C ARG A 24 -17.69 24.19 11.63
N HIS A 25 -16.41 24.51 11.78
CA HIS A 25 -15.33 23.54 11.95
C HIS A 25 -14.73 23.58 13.37
N ARG A 26 -15.55 23.94 14.36
CA ARG A 26 -15.12 24.19 15.73
C ARG A 26 -14.42 22.98 16.34
N ASP A 27 -15.07 21.82 16.26
CA ASP A 27 -14.53 20.56 16.81
C ASP A 27 -13.16 20.24 16.21
N LEU A 28 -12.99 20.46 14.91
CA LEU A 28 -11.73 20.26 14.21
C LEU A 28 -10.64 21.26 14.66
N CYS A 29 -10.99 22.53 14.84
CA CYS A 29 -10.03 23.57 15.22
C CYS A 29 -9.64 23.51 16.71
N GLU A 30 -10.54 23.03 17.58
CA GLU A 30 -10.29 22.85 19.02
C GLU A 30 -9.44 21.60 19.31
N GLN A 31 -9.59 20.53 18.52
CA GLN A 31 -8.83 19.29 18.69
C GLN A 31 -7.45 19.31 18.03
N ALA A 32 -7.21 20.22 17.07
CA ALA A 32 -5.99 20.24 16.29
C ALA A 32 -4.75 20.67 17.09
N VAL A 33 -3.69 19.89 16.97
CA VAL A 33 -2.41 20.13 17.66
C VAL A 33 -1.54 21.14 16.90
N ASP A 34 -1.74 21.28 15.59
CA ASP A 34 -1.03 22.25 14.75
C ASP A 34 -1.89 22.78 13.59
N ALA A 35 -1.43 23.85 12.93
CA ALA A 35 -2.12 24.45 11.78
C ALA A 35 -2.20 23.50 10.55
N LEU A 36 -1.30 22.52 10.43
CA LEU A 36 -1.30 21.55 9.32
C LEU A 36 -2.46 20.55 9.47
N GLU A 37 -2.81 20.15 10.68
CA GLU A 37 -3.98 19.33 10.98
C GLU A 37 -5.27 20.07 10.61
N ILE A 38 -5.35 21.38 10.87
CA ILE A 38 -6.46 22.23 10.43
C ILE A 38 -6.50 22.30 8.88
N ALA A 39 -5.38 22.58 8.22
CA ALA A 39 -5.31 22.65 6.75
C ALA A 39 -5.76 21.35 6.07
N ALA A 40 -5.30 20.21 6.60
CA ALA A 40 -5.69 18.89 6.14
C ALA A 40 -7.19 18.60 6.38
N GLY A 41 -7.72 19.02 7.52
CA GLY A 41 -9.14 18.94 7.85
C GLY A 41 -10.02 19.74 6.88
N LEU A 42 -9.61 20.95 6.56
CA LEU A 42 -10.30 21.82 5.60
C LEU A 42 -10.27 21.22 4.19
N GLU A 43 -9.13 20.68 3.74
CA GLU A 43 -9.03 19.99 2.44
C GLU A 43 -9.96 18.76 2.38
N ALA A 44 -10.04 17.97 3.46
CA ALA A 44 -10.93 16.81 3.54
C ALA A 44 -12.42 17.18 3.45
N GLN A 45 -12.79 18.37 3.92
CA GLN A 45 -14.13 18.95 3.82
C GLN A 45 -14.36 19.70 2.49
N GLY A 46 -13.40 19.64 1.56
CA GLY A 46 -13.52 20.18 0.20
C GLY A 46 -13.09 21.64 0.06
N ILE A 47 -12.44 22.24 1.06
CA ILE A 47 -11.90 23.59 0.97
C ILE A 47 -10.56 23.55 0.21
N THR A 48 -10.52 24.30 -0.90
CA THR A 48 -9.36 24.42 -1.79
C THR A 48 -8.71 25.80 -1.67
N ASP A 49 -7.53 26.01 -2.25
CA ASP A 49 -6.84 27.32 -2.25
C ASP A 49 -7.72 28.42 -2.87
N ARG A 50 -8.47 28.10 -3.93
CA ARG A 50 -9.49 29.00 -4.52
C ARG A 50 -10.62 29.35 -3.54
N THR A 51 -10.97 28.43 -2.66
CA THR A 51 -11.99 28.64 -1.62
C THR A 51 -11.42 29.50 -0.49
N ALA A 52 -10.17 29.28 -0.09
CA ALA A 52 -9.45 30.10 0.89
C ALA A 52 -9.34 31.57 0.47
N ALA A 53 -9.13 31.84 -0.83
CA ALA A 53 -9.15 33.19 -1.39
C ALA A 53 -10.46 33.95 -1.12
N ARG A 54 -11.61 33.26 -1.00
CA ARG A 54 -12.90 33.88 -0.64
C ARG A 54 -12.95 34.34 0.81
N PHE A 55 -12.12 33.76 1.67
CA PHE A 55 -11.92 34.16 3.06
C PHE A 55 -10.80 35.22 3.21
N ARG A 56 -10.28 35.78 2.10
CA ARG A 56 -9.16 36.74 2.06
C ARG A 56 -7.82 36.17 2.52
N HIS A 57 -7.64 34.86 2.48
CA HIS A 57 -6.35 34.20 2.70
C HIS A 57 -5.78 33.69 1.37
N ARG A 58 -4.44 33.71 1.23
CA ARG A 58 -3.75 33.32 -0.01
C ARG A 58 -4.02 31.87 -0.40
N ASP A 59 -4.07 30.98 0.58
CA ASP A 59 -4.11 29.53 0.42
C ASP A 59 -4.71 28.87 1.68
N VAL A 60 -4.97 27.55 1.62
CA VAL A 60 -5.56 26.79 2.74
C VAL A 60 -4.64 26.75 3.96
N PHE A 61 -3.31 26.78 3.78
CA PHE A 61 -2.36 26.79 4.91
C PHE A 61 -2.42 28.11 5.66
N SER A 62 -2.41 29.24 4.95
CA SER A 62 -2.58 30.58 5.50
C SER A 62 -3.91 30.74 6.24
N LEU A 63 -4.99 30.17 5.68
CA LEU A 63 -6.30 30.14 6.33
C LEU A 63 -6.29 29.28 7.60
N ALA A 64 -5.60 28.15 7.58
CA ALA A 64 -5.48 27.25 8.72
C ALA A 64 -4.62 27.84 9.84
N GLU A 65 -3.54 28.57 9.52
CA GLU A 65 -2.74 29.32 10.49
C GLU A 65 -3.58 30.40 11.18
N GLU A 66 -4.42 31.14 10.44
CA GLU A 66 -5.33 32.14 11.01
C GLU A 66 -6.37 31.48 11.93
N LEU A 67 -6.97 30.37 11.50
CA LEU A 67 -7.92 29.61 12.34
C LEU A 67 -7.24 29.04 13.57
N TYR A 68 -6.00 28.54 13.43
CA TYR A 68 -5.19 28.07 14.54
C TYR A 68 -4.99 29.23 15.53
N ALA A 69 -4.48 30.38 15.10
CA ALA A 69 -4.20 31.53 15.95
C ALA A 69 -5.43 32.07 16.70
N ARG A 70 -6.64 31.93 16.13
CA ARG A 70 -7.90 32.43 16.72
C ARG A 70 -8.55 31.53 17.76
N VAL A 71 -8.19 30.25 17.83
CA VAL A 71 -8.75 29.33 18.85
C VAL A 71 -8.05 29.58 20.19
N PRO A 72 -8.79 29.94 21.26
CA PRO A 72 -8.19 30.10 22.58
C PRO A 72 -7.67 28.75 23.08
N ARG A 73 -6.35 28.58 23.13
CA ARG A 73 -5.72 27.40 23.72
C ARG A 73 -5.36 27.70 25.16
N THR A 74 -6.07 27.08 26.09
CA THR A 74 -5.68 27.08 27.50
C THR A 74 -4.32 26.38 27.64
N GLY A 75 -3.27 27.17 27.84
CA GLY A 75 -1.94 26.67 28.20
C GLY A 75 -0.91 26.65 27.07
N GLU A 76 -0.73 27.75 26.33
CA GLU A 76 0.57 28.01 25.68
C GLU A 76 1.65 28.21 26.76
N SER A 77 2.04 27.13 27.42
CA SER A 77 3.31 27.06 28.10
C SER A 77 4.37 27.15 27.00
N ARG A 78 5.03 28.30 26.94
CA ARG A 78 6.24 28.57 26.15
C ARG A 78 7.03 27.26 25.99
N ALA A 79 7.14 26.78 24.76
CA ALA A 79 7.83 25.54 24.46
C ALA A 79 9.24 25.57 25.05
N GLU A 80 9.39 24.95 26.23
CA GLU A 80 10.67 24.72 26.86
C GLU A 80 11.48 23.84 25.90
N PRO A 81 12.78 24.10 25.67
CA PRO A 81 13.59 23.29 24.78
C PRO A 81 13.54 21.84 25.28
N LYS A 82 12.79 21.00 24.58
CA LYS A 82 12.66 19.59 24.91
C LYS A 82 14.09 19.01 24.92
N PRO A 83 14.56 18.41 26.03
CA PRO A 83 15.90 17.85 26.07
C PRO A 83 16.07 16.90 24.89
N ALA A 84 17.24 16.96 24.24
CA ALA A 84 17.54 16.13 23.08
C ALA A 84 17.30 14.66 23.44
N LEU A 85 16.15 14.14 23.01
CA LEU A 85 15.81 12.73 23.21
C LEU A 85 16.94 11.90 22.60
N PRO A 86 17.41 10.85 23.29
CA PRO A 86 18.45 9.99 22.76
C PRO A 86 18.00 9.45 21.39
N VAL A 87 18.95 9.37 20.46
CA VAL A 87 18.80 8.86 19.08
C VAL A 87 17.88 7.60 19.07
N PRO A 88 16.95 7.48 18.11
CA PRO A 88 15.60 6.97 18.38
C PRO A 88 15.51 5.42 18.41
N ARG A 89 15.32 4.83 19.60
CA ARG A 89 15.02 3.39 19.81
C ARG A 89 13.88 2.86 18.93
N ILE A 90 12.90 3.70 18.61
CA ILE A 90 11.75 3.33 17.77
C ILE A 90 12.21 2.98 16.33
N ARG A 91 13.22 3.69 15.79
CA ARG A 91 13.75 3.43 14.44
C ARG A 91 14.43 2.07 14.33
N ALA A 92 15.22 1.71 15.33
CA ALA A 92 15.91 0.42 15.39
C ALA A 92 14.91 -0.74 15.52
N ALA A 93 13.87 -0.58 16.35
CA ALA A 93 12.89 -1.64 16.60
C ALA A 93 12.11 -2.04 15.33
N TRP A 94 11.61 -1.09 14.53
CA TRP A 94 10.93 -1.47 13.29
C TRP A 94 11.90 -1.96 12.22
N ALA A 95 13.13 -1.44 12.17
CA ALA A 95 14.13 -1.87 11.20
C ALA A 95 14.50 -3.34 11.42
N LEU A 96 14.76 -3.72 12.67
CA LEU A 96 14.99 -5.11 13.06
C LEU A 96 13.77 -5.99 12.77
N SER A 97 12.57 -5.52 13.14
CA SER A 97 11.34 -6.27 12.88
C SER A 97 11.07 -6.49 11.39
N SER A 98 11.52 -5.60 10.50
CA SER A 98 11.30 -5.71 9.04
C SER A 98 12.23 -6.73 8.38
N LEU A 99 13.32 -7.13 9.06
CA LEU A 99 14.26 -8.15 8.58
C LEU A 99 13.86 -9.58 8.99
N LEU A 100 13.12 -9.73 10.10
CA LEU A 100 12.70 -11.04 10.63
C LEU A 100 12.02 -11.96 9.60
N PRO A 101 11.09 -11.48 8.75
CA PRO A 101 10.42 -12.37 7.78
C PRO A 101 11.38 -12.94 6.75
N GLY A 102 12.34 -12.13 6.28
CA GLY A 102 13.35 -12.57 5.32
C GLY A 102 14.35 -13.56 5.92
N ILE A 103 14.75 -13.36 7.19
CA ILE A 103 15.60 -14.31 7.92
C ILE A 103 14.86 -15.65 8.10
N ALA A 104 13.58 -15.60 8.50
CA ALA A 104 12.76 -16.80 8.64
C ALA A 104 12.58 -17.54 7.30
N ALA A 105 12.37 -16.80 6.21
CA ALA A 105 12.26 -17.38 4.87
C ALA A 105 13.57 -18.03 4.40
N ALA A 106 14.71 -17.37 4.62
CA ALA A 106 16.02 -17.94 4.33
C ALA A 106 16.31 -19.20 5.16
N ALA A 107 16.01 -19.18 6.46
CA ALA A 107 16.15 -20.34 7.32
C ALA A 107 15.25 -21.50 6.89
N THR A 108 14.00 -21.20 6.47
CA THR A 108 13.06 -22.20 5.95
C THR A 108 13.59 -22.81 4.66
N ALA A 109 14.04 -21.99 3.71
CA ALA A 109 14.60 -22.45 2.43
C ALA A 109 15.87 -23.30 2.62
N ALA A 110 16.74 -22.94 3.56
CA ALA A 110 17.89 -23.75 3.93
C ALA A 110 17.47 -25.08 4.57
N GLY A 111 16.51 -25.03 5.50
CA GLY A 111 16.00 -26.22 6.20
C GLY A 111 15.32 -27.23 5.26
N THR A 112 14.53 -26.76 4.28
CA THR A 112 13.88 -27.63 3.28
C THR A 112 14.87 -28.25 2.30
N ARG A 113 16.05 -27.64 2.09
CA ARG A 113 17.13 -28.20 1.24
C ARG A 113 17.94 -29.29 1.94
N VAL A 114 18.01 -29.26 3.27
CA VAL A 114 18.77 -30.23 4.07
C VAL A 114 17.89 -31.41 4.52
N THR A 115 16.57 -31.29 4.43
CA THR A 115 15.62 -32.33 4.85
C THR A 115 15.01 -33.08 3.66
N HIS A 116 14.75 -34.38 3.85
CA HIS A 116 14.17 -35.26 2.82
C HIS A 116 12.90 -35.95 3.34
N GLY A 117 11.88 -36.12 2.49
CA GLY A 117 10.63 -36.81 2.83
C GLY A 117 9.73 -36.04 3.81
N GLN A 118 9.07 -36.74 4.74
CA GLN A 118 8.16 -36.17 5.75
C GLN A 118 8.72 -34.97 6.55
N PRO A 119 9.99 -34.97 7.05
CA PRO A 119 10.51 -33.82 7.77
C PRO A 119 10.62 -32.56 6.91
N ARG A 120 10.76 -32.67 5.58
CA ARG A 120 10.74 -31.52 4.66
C ARG A 120 9.40 -30.79 4.70
N LEU A 121 8.30 -31.54 4.71
CA LEU A 121 6.94 -30.99 4.80
C LEU A 121 6.70 -30.29 6.14
N LEU A 122 7.17 -30.89 7.24
CA LEU A 122 7.07 -30.29 8.57
C LEU A 122 7.88 -28.98 8.68
N VAL A 123 9.09 -28.95 8.13
CA VAL A 123 9.93 -27.73 8.10
C VAL A 123 9.28 -26.64 7.24
N ALA A 124 8.73 -27.00 6.07
CA ALA A 124 8.01 -26.07 5.22
C ALA A 124 6.77 -25.49 5.93
N ALA A 125 5.94 -26.35 6.54
CA ALA A 125 4.76 -25.93 7.28
C ALA A 125 5.09 -25.01 8.47
N ALA A 126 6.09 -25.39 9.28
CA ALA A 126 6.56 -24.57 10.39
C ALA A 126 7.11 -23.23 9.90
N GLY A 127 7.91 -23.24 8.83
CA GLY A 127 8.45 -22.05 8.19
C GLY A 127 7.37 -21.08 7.73
N ILE A 128 6.32 -21.57 7.07
CA ILE A 128 5.17 -20.75 6.66
C ILE A 128 4.52 -20.05 7.86
N VAL A 129 4.31 -20.76 8.96
CA VAL A 129 3.73 -20.19 10.19
C VAL A 129 4.63 -19.10 10.76
N VAL A 130 5.94 -19.35 10.85
CA VAL A 130 6.91 -18.38 11.38
C VAL A 130 6.98 -17.14 10.48
N ILE A 131 7.05 -17.31 9.17
CA ILE A 131 7.05 -16.21 8.18
C ILE A 131 5.76 -15.40 8.30
N ALA A 132 4.59 -16.04 8.43
CA ALA A 132 3.31 -15.35 8.59
C ALA A 132 3.26 -14.52 9.88
N LEU A 133 3.73 -15.08 11.00
CA LEU A 133 3.80 -14.38 12.29
C LEU A 133 4.79 -13.21 12.25
N ALA A 134 5.99 -13.42 11.70
CA ALA A 134 7.01 -12.39 11.54
C ALA A 134 6.51 -11.25 10.65
N THR A 135 5.86 -11.57 9.53
CA THR A 135 5.25 -10.58 8.62
C THR A 135 4.15 -9.81 9.33
N ARG A 136 3.27 -10.49 10.08
CA ARG A 136 2.22 -9.83 10.87
C ARG A 136 2.80 -8.89 11.92
N ALA A 137 3.88 -9.27 12.59
CA ALA A 137 4.60 -8.41 13.52
C ALA A 137 5.18 -7.18 12.80
N ALA A 138 5.96 -7.38 11.74
CA ALA A 138 6.56 -6.29 10.95
C ALA A 138 5.52 -5.27 10.45
N LEU A 139 4.38 -5.77 9.97
CA LEU A 139 3.26 -4.96 9.50
C LEU A 139 2.48 -4.25 10.61
N ARG A 140 2.73 -4.55 11.90
CA ARG A 140 2.08 -3.90 13.05
C ARG A 140 2.96 -2.86 13.73
N THR A 141 4.27 -3.03 13.73
CA THR A 141 5.21 -2.18 14.50
C THR A 141 5.88 -1.08 13.67
N GLY A 142 5.76 -1.10 12.34
CA GLY A 142 6.55 -0.26 11.44
C GLY A 142 5.82 0.93 10.79
N PRO A 143 6.49 1.64 9.85
CA PRO A 143 5.89 2.70 9.03
C PRO A 143 4.76 2.21 8.12
N LEU A 144 4.70 0.89 7.89
CA LEU A 144 3.59 0.21 7.21
C LEU A 144 2.45 -0.16 8.17
N ALA A 145 2.53 0.21 9.45
CA ALA A 145 1.51 -0.12 10.43
C ALA A 145 0.20 0.60 10.12
N VAL A 146 -0.88 -0.17 10.15
CA VAL A 146 -2.22 0.41 10.12
C VAL A 146 -2.45 1.04 11.49
N ARG A 147 -2.37 2.38 11.58
CA ARG A 147 -2.83 3.13 12.75
C ARG A 147 -4.33 2.87 12.92
N THR A 148 -4.64 1.87 13.72
CA THR A 148 -5.99 1.49 14.08
C THR A 148 -6.25 2.13 15.43
N GLY A 149 -7.15 3.11 15.48
CA GLY A 149 -7.84 3.43 16.72
C GLY A 149 -8.64 2.20 17.20
N PRO A 150 -9.15 2.20 18.43
CA PRO A 150 -9.87 1.07 19.02
C PRO A 150 -11.16 0.80 18.24
N ARG A 151 -11.09 0.02 17.16
CA ARG A 151 -12.24 -0.32 16.32
C ARG A 151 -12.20 -1.81 16.02
N ARG A 152 -13.37 -2.44 16.16
CA ARG A 152 -13.61 -3.86 15.96
C ARG A 152 -13.08 -4.34 14.60
N PRO A 153 -12.58 -5.61 14.53
CA PRO A 153 -12.19 -6.21 13.26
C PRO A 153 -13.37 -6.18 12.30
N ARG A 154 -13.14 -5.64 11.10
CA ARG A 154 -14.18 -5.53 10.06
C ARG A 154 -14.10 -6.73 9.12
N PRO A 155 -15.24 -7.22 8.58
CA PRO A 155 -15.28 -8.43 7.75
C PRO A 155 -14.33 -8.40 6.56
N TRP A 156 -14.11 -7.22 5.98
CA TRP A 156 -13.24 -7.02 4.82
C TRP A 156 -11.73 -7.24 5.08
N GLN A 157 -11.28 -7.28 6.34
CA GLN A 157 -9.91 -7.67 6.68
C GLN A 157 -9.63 -9.16 6.38
N GLY A 158 -10.64 -10.02 6.51
CA GLY A 158 -10.51 -11.43 6.16
C GLY A 158 -10.31 -11.61 4.66
N SER A 159 -11.09 -10.90 3.84
CA SER A 159 -10.97 -10.95 2.37
C SER A 159 -9.61 -10.46 1.88
N LEU A 160 -9.07 -9.37 2.44
CA LEU A 160 -7.71 -8.91 2.11
C LEU A 160 -6.66 -9.98 2.33
N LEU A 161 -6.70 -10.62 3.50
CA LEU A 161 -5.75 -11.66 3.86
C LEU A 161 -5.89 -12.85 2.92
N ALA A 162 -7.11 -13.29 2.65
CA ALA A 162 -7.39 -14.37 1.70
C ALA A 162 -6.85 -14.06 0.30
N TRP A 163 -7.09 -12.85 -0.22
CA TRP A 163 -6.56 -12.45 -1.54
C TRP A 163 -5.04 -12.36 -1.57
N THR A 164 -4.41 -11.79 -0.54
CA THR A 164 -2.95 -11.75 -0.47
C THR A 164 -2.34 -13.15 -0.38
N LEU A 165 -2.95 -14.05 0.41
CA LEU A 165 -2.50 -15.44 0.52
C LEU A 165 -2.69 -16.20 -0.80
N TRP A 166 -3.79 -15.96 -1.51
CA TRP A 166 -4.03 -16.55 -2.82
C TRP A 166 -2.97 -16.11 -3.83
N LEU A 167 -2.73 -14.81 -3.99
CA LEU A 167 -1.74 -14.27 -4.92
C LEU A 167 -0.32 -14.77 -4.60
N LEU A 168 0.03 -14.87 -3.31
CA LEU A 168 1.33 -15.40 -2.88
C LEU A 168 1.45 -16.90 -3.13
N GLY A 169 0.36 -17.65 -2.93
CA GLY A 169 0.27 -19.07 -3.25
C GLY A 169 0.39 -19.33 -4.75
N TYR A 170 -0.30 -18.53 -5.57
CA TYR A 170 -0.17 -18.60 -7.03
C TYR A 170 1.25 -18.25 -7.48
N ALA A 171 1.90 -17.24 -6.90
CA ALA A 171 3.29 -16.94 -7.25
C ALA A 171 4.28 -18.04 -6.88
N LEU A 172 3.95 -18.90 -5.89
CA LEU A 172 4.81 -19.99 -5.45
C LEU A 172 4.57 -21.30 -6.21
N PHE A 173 3.31 -21.61 -6.53
CA PHE A 173 2.88 -22.90 -7.08
C PHE A 173 2.14 -22.81 -8.42
N GLY A 174 1.66 -21.62 -8.78
CA GLY A 174 0.66 -21.39 -9.82
C GLY A 174 1.13 -21.67 -11.23
N ASP A 175 2.40 -21.38 -11.55
CA ASP A 175 2.93 -21.67 -12.90
C ASP A 175 3.04 -23.18 -13.13
N GLY A 176 3.58 -23.94 -12.16
CA GLY A 176 3.59 -25.41 -12.22
C GLY A 176 2.17 -26.01 -12.24
N LEU A 177 1.23 -25.44 -11.46
CA LEU A 177 -0.17 -25.86 -11.49
C LEU A 177 -0.82 -25.62 -12.85
N LEU A 178 -0.53 -24.47 -13.48
CA LEU A 178 -1.06 -24.12 -14.79
C LEU A 178 -0.48 -25.05 -15.87
N HIS A 179 0.82 -25.35 -15.78
CA HIS A 179 1.49 -26.32 -16.66
C HIS A 179 0.77 -27.67 -16.63
N ASP A 180 0.59 -28.26 -15.45
CA ASP A 180 -0.06 -29.56 -15.27
C ASP A 180 -1.51 -29.56 -15.76
N VAL A 181 -2.24 -28.47 -15.49
CA VAL A 181 -3.62 -28.30 -15.96
C VAL A 181 -3.68 -28.24 -17.49
N LEU A 182 -2.66 -27.72 -18.16
CA LEU A 182 -2.59 -27.64 -19.62
C LEU A 182 -2.15 -28.97 -20.27
N THR A 183 -1.27 -29.74 -19.63
CA THR A 183 -0.68 -30.98 -20.18
C THR A 183 -1.52 -32.24 -19.97
N GLY A 184 -2.42 -32.28 -18.99
CA GLY A 184 -3.29 -33.47 -18.79
C GLY A 184 -3.86 -33.63 -17.38
N GLY A 185 -3.27 -32.96 -16.40
CA GLY A 185 -3.67 -32.97 -14.99
C GLY A 185 -2.45 -33.18 -14.09
N PRO A 186 -2.54 -32.82 -12.80
CA PRO A 186 -1.48 -33.12 -11.85
C PRO A 186 -1.50 -34.62 -11.58
N ASP A 187 -0.55 -35.35 -12.18
CA ASP A 187 -0.39 -36.78 -11.95
C ASP A 187 0.22 -37.08 -10.56
N THR A 188 0.82 -36.07 -9.92
CA THR A 188 1.45 -36.17 -8.60
C THR A 188 1.18 -34.94 -7.70
N LEU A 189 1.18 -35.16 -6.38
CA LEU A 189 1.05 -34.07 -5.39
C LEU A 189 2.38 -33.30 -5.25
N PRO A 190 2.35 -32.00 -4.88
CA PRO A 190 3.56 -31.21 -4.76
C PRO A 190 4.39 -31.74 -3.58
N ASP A 191 5.53 -32.34 -3.89
CA ASP A 191 6.41 -32.91 -2.88
C ASP A 191 7.33 -31.84 -2.25
N GLY A 192 7.47 -30.69 -2.90
CA GLY A 192 8.30 -29.56 -2.46
C GLY A 192 9.80 -29.75 -2.71
N ALA A 193 10.19 -30.65 -3.61
CA ALA A 193 11.59 -30.81 -4.00
C ALA A 193 12.04 -29.69 -4.95
N PRO A 194 13.26 -29.13 -4.77
CA PRO A 194 13.89 -28.30 -5.80
C PRO A 194 14.20 -29.20 -7.01
N GLY A 195 13.31 -29.19 -8.01
CA GLY A 195 13.40 -30.04 -9.21
C GLY A 195 12.38 -31.18 -9.31
N GLY A 196 11.34 -31.20 -8.47
CA GLY A 196 10.22 -32.13 -8.63
C GLY A 196 9.37 -31.82 -9.87
N GLU A 197 8.47 -32.74 -10.24
CA GLU A 197 7.52 -32.60 -11.37
C GLU A 197 6.67 -31.33 -11.25
N TRP A 198 6.48 -30.83 -10.02
CA TRP A 198 5.87 -29.54 -9.71
C TRP A 198 6.92 -28.55 -9.15
N PRO A 199 7.60 -27.77 -9.99
CA PRO A 199 8.65 -26.85 -9.55
C PRO A 199 8.06 -25.72 -8.69
N THR A 200 8.65 -25.51 -7.51
CA THR A 200 8.27 -24.41 -6.59
C THR A 200 9.19 -23.21 -6.80
N ALA A 201 8.61 -22.02 -6.93
CA ALA A 201 9.37 -20.79 -7.16
C ALA A 201 9.92 -20.23 -5.83
N THR A 202 10.94 -20.90 -5.27
CA THR A 202 11.46 -20.56 -3.93
C THR A 202 12.22 -19.24 -3.93
N ALA A 203 12.97 -18.96 -5.00
CA ALA A 203 13.72 -17.71 -5.16
C ALA A 203 12.85 -16.44 -5.11
N PRO A 204 11.76 -16.30 -5.91
CA PRO A 204 10.90 -15.12 -5.83
C PRO A 204 10.14 -15.02 -4.51
N ALA A 205 9.72 -16.14 -3.91
CA ALA A 205 9.09 -16.12 -2.59
C ALA A 205 10.03 -15.56 -1.50
N LEU A 206 11.29 -16.01 -1.49
CA LEU A 206 12.31 -15.51 -0.57
C LEU A 206 12.62 -14.03 -0.83
N ALA A 207 12.74 -13.61 -2.09
CA ALA A 207 12.94 -12.20 -2.43
C ALA A 207 11.77 -11.31 -1.98
N LEU A 208 10.51 -11.75 -2.13
CA LEU A 208 9.32 -11.01 -1.68
C LEU A 208 9.27 -10.85 -0.16
N THR A 209 9.70 -11.87 0.60
CA THR A 209 9.79 -11.74 2.07
C THR A 209 10.91 -10.79 2.50
N LEU A 210 12.08 -10.83 1.85
CA LEU A 210 13.17 -9.88 2.08
C LEU A 210 12.78 -8.45 1.69
N ALA A 211 11.90 -8.29 0.69
CA ALA A 211 11.42 -7.00 0.22
C ALA A 211 10.57 -6.22 1.24
N LEU A 212 10.15 -6.84 2.36
CA LEU A 212 9.49 -6.14 3.45
C LEU A 212 10.38 -5.05 4.08
N ALA A 213 11.70 -5.27 4.12
CA ALA A 213 12.66 -4.28 4.61
C ALA A 213 12.74 -3.01 3.71
N PRO A 214 13.03 -3.11 2.40
CA PRO A 214 12.99 -1.95 1.52
C PRO A 214 11.60 -1.33 1.41
N ALA A 215 10.51 -2.12 1.49
CA ALA A 215 9.15 -1.58 1.54
C ALA A 215 8.91 -0.68 2.76
N ALA A 216 9.34 -1.12 3.95
CA ALA A 216 9.24 -0.34 5.17
C ALA A 216 10.10 0.94 5.09
N TRP A 217 11.30 0.83 4.53
CA TRP A 217 12.18 1.99 4.31
C TRP A 217 11.58 3.00 3.34
N CYS A 218 11.04 2.55 2.20
CA CYS A 218 10.39 3.42 1.22
C CYS A 218 9.16 4.12 1.81
N ALA A 219 8.34 3.41 2.60
CA ALA A 219 7.22 4.02 3.33
C ALA A 219 7.70 5.08 4.34
N HIS A 220 8.81 4.83 5.03
CA HIS A 220 9.41 5.82 5.93
C HIS A 220 9.93 7.06 5.18
N LEU A 221 10.63 6.87 4.06
CA LEU A 221 11.11 7.95 3.21
C LEU A 221 9.96 8.76 2.63
N LEU A 222 8.90 8.11 2.16
CA LEU A 222 7.69 8.78 1.67
C LEU A 222 7.06 9.62 2.78
N ALA A 223 6.85 9.05 3.97
CA ALA A 223 6.26 9.76 5.09
C ALA A 223 7.14 10.92 5.60
N ALA A 224 8.46 10.74 5.67
CA ALA A 224 9.39 11.77 6.09
C ALA A 224 9.53 12.87 5.03
N GLY A 225 9.60 12.50 3.75
CA GLY A 225 9.65 13.42 2.63
C GLY A 225 8.37 14.23 2.50
N ALA A 226 7.21 13.60 2.62
CA ALA A 226 5.92 14.27 2.63
C ALA A 226 5.89 15.33 3.75
N ARG A 227 6.21 14.98 5.00
CA ARG A 227 6.25 15.94 6.11
C ARG A 227 7.18 17.14 5.85
N ARG A 228 8.38 16.91 5.29
CA ARG A 228 9.31 18.00 4.94
C ARG A 228 8.75 18.89 3.83
N ARG A 229 8.07 18.31 2.83
CA ARG A 229 7.44 19.06 1.73
C ARG A 229 6.20 19.82 2.21
N LEU A 230 5.39 19.24 3.09
CA LEU A 230 4.26 19.93 3.73
C LEU A 230 4.73 21.20 4.46
N ALA A 231 5.80 21.11 5.28
CA ALA A 231 6.32 22.26 6.03
C ALA A 231 6.91 23.39 5.16
N GLY A 232 7.32 23.08 3.93
CA GLY A 232 7.90 24.06 3.00
C GLY A 232 6.95 24.58 1.91
N SER A 233 5.76 24.02 1.78
CA SER A 233 4.81 24.36 0.72
C SER A 233 3.88 25.50 1.16
N ARG A 234 3.56 26.40 0.24
CA ARG A 234 2.70 27.57 0.48
C ARG A 234 1.28 27.39 -0.08
N GLY A 235 0.91 26.18 -0.49
CA GLY A 235 -0.37 25.89 -1.15
C GLY A 235 -0.52 24.38 -1.44
N LEU A 236 -1.76 23.94 -1.65
CA LEU A 236 -2.07 22.52 -1.92
C LEU A 236 -1.52 22.09 -3.28
N GLU A 237 -1.57 22.98 -4.28
CA GLU A 237 -1.03 22.71 -5.62
C GLU A 237 0.49 22.48 -5.57
N ASP A 238 1.23 23.37 -4.89
CA ASP A 238 2.68 23.24 -4.68
C ASP A 238 3.04 21.93 -3.97
N PHE A 239 2.27 21.56 -2.94
CA PHE A 239 2.46 20.30 -2.24
C PHE A 239 2.25 19.09 -3.16
N THR A 240 1.14 19.08 -3.92
CA THR A 240 0.84 17.95 -4.83
C THR A 240 1.91 17.80 -5.92
N ALA A 241 2.41 18.92 -6.46
CA ALA A 241 3.47 18.93 -7.45
C ALA A 241 4.78 18.36 -6.88
N ALA A 242 5.11 18.67 -5.63
CA ALA A 242 6.30 18.13 -4.96
C ALA A 242 6.13 16.68 -4.46
N ALA A 243 4.91 16.24 -4.15
CA ALA A 243 4.62 14.90 -3.63
C ALA A 243 4.63 13.82 -4.71
N ARG A 244 4.20 14.13 -5.95
CA ARG A 244 4.22 13.19 -7.09
C ARG A 244 5.61 12.59 -7.38
N PRO A 245 6.68 13.38 -7.58
CA PRO A 245 8.00 12.83 -7.87
C PRO A 245 8.57 12.05 -6.67
N LEU A 246 8.19 12.40 -5.44
CA LEU A 246 8.57 11.65 -4.25
C LEU A 246 7.92 10.25 -4.24
N LEU A 247 6.63 10.16 -4.55
CA LEU A 247 5.92 8.89 -4.64
C LEU A 247 6.50 8.00 -5.75
N LEU A 248 6.71 8.57 -6.95
CA LEU A 248 7.29 7.83 -8.07
C LEU A 248 8.74 7.41 -7.78
N GLY A 249 9.54 8.29 -7.19
CA GLY A 249 10.94 7.99 -6.85
C GLY A 249 11.07 6.90 -5.79
N THR A 250 10.25 6.92 -4.74
CA THR A 250 10.25 5.87 -3.71
C THR A 250 9.71 4.53 -4.24
N PHE A 251 8.71 4.57 -5.12
CA PHE A 251 8.22 3.38 -5.80
C PHE A 251 9.27 2.77 -6.74
N ALA A 252 9.95 3.59 -7.55
CA ALA A 252 11.04 3.15 -8.42
C ALA A 252 12.22 2.59 -7.61
N LEU A 253 12.57 3.22 -6.48
CA LEU A 253 13.59 2.71 -5.56
C LEU A 253 13.23 1.33 -5.01
N PHE A 254 11.97 1.12 -4.62
CA PHE A 254 11.50 -0.19 -4.18
C PHE A 254 11.60 -1.24 -5.29
N LEU A 255 11.17 -0.92 -6.51
CA LEU A 255 11.27 -1.85 -7.65
C LEU A 255 12.72 -2.20 -7.98
N GLY A 256 13.63 -1.23 -7.96
CA GLY A 256 15.06 -1.48 -8.15
C GLY A 256 15.64 -2.38 -7.05
N ALA A 257 15.28 -2.14 -5.80
CA ALA A 257 15.71 -2.99 -4.68
C ALA A 257 15.14 -4.42 -4.78
N LEU A 258 13.86 -4.56 -5.14
CA LEU A 258 13.23 -5.86 -5.34
C LEU A 258 13.85 -6.61 -6.53
N ALA A 259 14.15 -5.94 -7.65
CA ALA A 259 14.84 -6.54 -8.78
C ALA A 259 16.23 -7.05 -8.39
N ALA A 260 17.00 -6.27 -7.62
CA ALA A 260 18.30 -6.68 -7.13
C ALA A 260 18.21 -7.91 -6.20
N LEU A 261 17.22 -7.93 -5.29
CA LEU A 261 16.94 -9.08 -4.43
C LEU A 261 16.57 -10.32 -5.25
N LEU A 262 15.67 -10.20 -6.22
CA LEU A 262 15.28 -11.30 -7.10
C LEU A 262 16.47 -11.90 -7.85
N LEU A 263 17.35 -11.05 -8.39
CA LEU A 263 18.58 -11.50 -9.07
C LEU A 263 19.56 -12.15 -8.10
N ALA A 264 19.70 -11.64 -6.88
CA ALA A 264 20.57 -12.21 -5.85
C ALA A 264 20.06 -13.58 -5.36
N CYS A 265 18.76 -13.67 -5.08
CA CYS A 265 18.11 -14.92 -4.66
C CYS A 265 18.15 -15.96 -5.78
N GLY A 266 17.83 -15.58 -7.02
CA GLY A 266 17.92 -16.48 -8.18
C GLY A 266 19.33 -17.04 -8.37
N ARG A 267 20.36 -16.18 -8.30
CA ARG A 267 21.77 -16.62 -8.37
C ARG A 267 22.19 -17.50 -7.20
N GLY A 268 21.81 -17.14 -5.97
CA GLY A 268 22.19 -17.89 -4.77
C GLY A 268 21.50 -19.26 -4.67
N LEU A 269 20.29 -19.37 -5.21
CA LEU A 269 19.49 -20.59 -5.17
C LEU A 269 19.63 -21.46 -6.43
N GLY A 270 20.18 -20.91 -7.53
CA GLY A 270 20.31 -21.60 -8.81
C GLY A 270 18.99 -21.67 -9.60
N GLU A 271 18.04 -20.79 -9.31
CA GLU A 271 16.67 -20.81 -9.83
C GLU A 271 16.38 -19.58 -10.70
N PRO A 272 15.42 -19.67 -11.64
CA PRO A 272 14.99 -18.51 -12.41
C PRO A 272 14.42 -17.42 -11.48
N ALA A 273 14.83 -16.18 -11.72
CA ALA A 273 14.45 -15.05 -10.87
C ALA A 273 12.98 -14.63 -11.01
N ALA A 274 12.23 -15.16 -11.99
CA ALA A 274 10.83 -14.84 -12.27
C ALA A 274 10.52 -13.33 -12.23
N LEU A 275 11.42 -12.53 -12.81
CA LEU A 275 11.47 -11.07 -12.67
C LEU A 275 10.12 -10.37 -12.94
N PRO A 276 9.41 -10.63 -14.07
CA PRO A 276 8.18 -9.88 -14.38
C PRO A 276 7.05 -10.15 -13.39
N GLN A 277 6.85 -11.40 -13.00
CA GLN A 277 5.79 -11.82 -12.07
C GLN A 277 6.07 -11.30 -10.66
N ALA A 278 7.27 -11.50 -10.14
CA ALA A 278 7.60 -11.08 -8.78
C ALA A 278 7.64 -9.56 -8.62
N LEU A 279 8.09 -8.81 -9.63
CA LEU A 279 8.06 -7.34 -9.61
C LEU A 279 6.63 -6.78 -9.61
N THR A 280 5.75 -7.33 -10.45
CA THR A 280 4.36 -6.87 -10.55
C THR A 280 3.56 -7.21 -9.30
N LEU A 281 3.76 -8.39 -8.71
CA LEU A 281 3.16 -8.74 -7.42
C LEU A 281 3.71 -7.86 -6.29
N GLY A 282 5.03 -7.67 -6.21
CA GLY A 282 5.66 -6.80 -5.22
C GLY A 282 5.17 -5.36 -5.30
N ALA A 283 5.01 -4.82 -6.52
CA ALA A 283 4.42 -3.50 -6.76
C ALA A 283 2.98 -3.41 -6.23
N LEU A 284 2.16 -4.40 -6.56
CA LEU A 284 0.76 -4.47 -6.15
C LEU A 284 0.63 -4.49 -4.62
N LEU A 285 1.42 -5.34 -3.94
CA LEU A 285 1.40 -5.48 -2.49
C LEU A 285 1.88 -4.21 -1.77
N LEU A 286 2.94 -3.56 -2.26
CA LEU A 286 3.41 -2.29 -1.69
C LEU A 286 2.33 -1.21 -1.81
N LEU A 287 1.76 -1.02 -3.00
CA LEU A 287 0.74 0.00 -3.26
C LEU A 287 -0.53 -0.24 -2.44
N ALA A 288 -1.01 -1.48 -2.40
CA ALA A 288 -2.12 -1.88 -1.56
C ALA A 288 -1.83 -1.55 -0.08
N ARG A 289 -0.63 -1.87 0.39
CA ARG A 289 -0.25 -1.63 1.78
C ARG A 289 -0.14 -0.15 2.13
N LEU A 290 0.44 0.67 1.26
CA LEU A 290 0.52 2.12 1.44
C LEU A 290 -0.87 2.74 1.52
N LEU A 291 -1.78 2.38 0.61
CA LEU A 291 -3.16 2.85 0.63
C LEU A 291 -3.89 2.44 1.92
N ILE A 292 -3.69 1.20 2.38
CA ILE A 292 -4.26 0.72 3.65
C ILE A 292 -3.72 1.51 4.84
N ALA A 293 -2.42 1.82 4.86
CA ALA A 293 -1.78 2.63 5.90
C ALA A 293 -2.36 4.05 5.95
N HIS A 294 -2.67 4.62 4.78
CA HIS A 294 -3.35 5.92 4.62
C HIS A 294 -4.89 5.83 4.66
N ARG A 295 -5.46 4.76 5.23
CA ARG A 295 -6.91 4.53 5.42
C ARG A 295 -7.76 4.38 4.16
N HIS A 296 -7.18 4.38 2.96
CA HIS A 296 -7.86 4.06 1.71
C HIS A 296 -7.94 2.55 1.52
N ARG A 297 -8.89 1.92 2.23
CA ARG A 297 -8.99 0.46 2.29
C ARG A 297 -9.74 -0.12 1.08
N ARG A 298 -10.94 0.39 0.75
CA ARG A 298 -11.82 -0.25 -0.26
C ARG A 298 -11.17 -0.57 -1.61
N ALA A 299 -10.41 0.37 -2.18
CA ALA A 299 -9.77 0.19 -3.48
C ALA A 299 -8.76 -0.98 -3.48
N PRO A 300 -7.79 -1.06 -2.54
CA PRO A 300 -6.88 -2.20 -2.41
C PRO A 300 -7.52 -3.59 -2.47
N ALA A 301 -8.55 -3.93 -1.69
CA ALA A 301 -9.08 -5.31 -1.80
C ALA A 301 -9.96 -5.55 -3.01
N LEU A 302 -10.58 -4.52 -3.60
CA LEU A 302 -11.27 -4.73 -4.88
C LEU A 302 -10.23 -5.08 -5.95
N VAL A 303 -9.10 -4.38 -5.97
CA VAL A 303 -8.04 -4.61 -6.97
C VAL A 303 -7.27 -5.91 -6.69
N LEU A 304 -6.93 -6.22 -5.44
CA LEU A 304 -6.33 -7.51 -5.06
C LEU A 304 -7.29 -8.68 -5.35
N GLY A 305 -8.59 -8.51 -5.07
CA GLY A 305 -9.60 -9.52 -5.38
C GLY A 305 -9.77 -9.72 -6.88
N ALA A 306 -9.77 -8.65 -7.67
CA ALA A 306 -9.83 -8.74 -9.14
C ALA A 306 -8.61 -9.47 -9.72
N ALA A 307 -7.40 -9.20 -9.21
CA ALA A 307 -6.20 -9.91 -9.62
C ALA A 307 -6.29 -11.41 -9.26
N ALA A 308 -6.69 -11.72 -8.02
CA ALA A 308 -6.84 -13.11 -7.56
C ALA A 308 -7.90 -13.88 -8.35
N VAL A 309 -9.03 -13.25 -8.65
CA VAL A 309 -10.08 -13.84 -9.50
C VAL A 309 -9.58 -14.07 -10.92
N THR A 310 -8.81 -13.13 -11.49
CA THR A 310 -8.20 -13.31 -12.82
C THR A 310 -7.30 -14.55 -12.86
N GLU A 311 -6.44 -14.73 -11.86
CA GLU A 311 -5.58 -15.91 -11.73
C GLU A 311 -6.41 -17.20 -11.55
N ALA A 312 -7.44 -17.18 -10.70
CA ALA A 312 -8.31 -18.34 -10.49
C ALA A 312 -9.09 -18.72 -11.76
N VAL A 313 -9.57 -17.72 -12.51
CA VAL A 313 -10.26 -17.92 -13.80
C VAL A 313 -9.30 -18.50 -14.84
N ALA A 314 -8.04 -18.06 -14.86
CA ALA A 314 -7.02 -18.61 -15.76
C ALA A 314 -6.76 -20.11 -15.51
N LEU A 315 -6.85 -20.58 -14.25
CA LEU A 315 -6.78 -22.01 -13.93
C LEU A 315 -8.09 -22.76 -14.26
N ALA A 316 -9.25 -22.12 -14.07
CA ALA A 316 -10.56 -22.74 -14.28
C ALA A 316 -10.92 -22.90 -15.78
N LEU A 317 -10.50 -21.97 -16.63
CA LEU A 317 -10.81 -21.95 -18.08
C LEU A 317 -10.32 -23.23 -18.81
N PRO A 318 -9.05 -23.67 -18.65
CA PRO A 318 -8.59 -24.93 -19.22
C PRO A 318 -9.34 -26.16 -18.69
N LEU A 319 -9.68 -26.18 -17.40
CA LEU A 319 -10.46 -27.27 -16.79
C LEU A 319 -11.87 -27.34 -17.36
N ALA A 320 -12.54 -26.20 -17.52
CA ALA A 320 -13.85 -26.11 -18.17
C ALA A 320 -13.79 -26.52 -19.65
N GLY A 321 -12.66 -26.26 -20.32
CA GLY A 321 -12.39 -26.69 -21.68
C GLY A 321 -12.32 -28.21 -21.88
N ARG A 322 -12.17 -29.00 -20.81
CA ARG A 322 -12.20 -30.47 -20.85
C ARG A 322 -13.62 -31.03 -20.96
N LEU A 323 -14.65 -30.23 -20.73
CA LEU A 323 -16.05 -30.64 -20.90
C LEU A 323 -16.40 -30.76 -22.40
N PRO A 324 -17.27 -31.72 -22.77
CA PRO A 324 -17.68 -31.88 -24.15
C PRO A 324 -18.31 -30.58 -24.67
N HIS A 325 -17.90 -30.13 -25.85
CA HIS A 325 -18.30 -28.89 -26.52
C HIS A 325 -17.76 -27.57 -25.94
N CYS A 326 -16.94 -27.59 -24.89
CA CYS A 326 -16.42 -26.38 -24.22
C CYS A 326 -14.96 -26.01 -24.56
N HIS A 327 -14.33 -26.68 -25.53
CA HIS A 327 -12.92 -26.51 -25.90
C HIS A 327 -12.49 -25.04 -26.16
N LEU A 328 -13.41 -24.19 -26.64
CA LEU A 328 -13.16 -22.77 -26.89
C LEU A 328 -12.78 -21.99 -25.61
N LEU A 329 -13.22 -22.45 -24.43
CA LEU A 329 -12.92 -21.81 -23.14
C LEU A 329 -11.43 -21.90 -22.77
N ALA A 330 -10.70 -22.91 -23.25
CA ALA A 330 -9.27 -23.05 -22.98
C ALA A 330 -8.38 -22.19 -23.88
N LEU A 331 -8.91 -21.74 -25.04
CA LEU A 331 -8.15 -20.99 -26.05
C LEU A 331 -7.45 -19.73 -25.53
N PRO A 332 -8.10 -18.80 -24.79
CA PRO A 332 -7.44 -17.56 -24.40
C PRO A 332 -6.21 -17.81 -23.51
N VAL A 333 -6.32 -18.76 -22.57
CA VAL A 333 -5.20 -19.11 -21.70
C VAL A 333 -4.09 -19.79 -22.51
N ARG A 334 -4.42 -20.76 -23.36
CA ARG A 334 -3.45 -21.47 -24.22
C ARG A 334 -2.72 -20.51 -25.15
N THR A 335 -3.45 -19.67 -25.90
CA THR A 335 -2.83 -18.71 -26.82
C THR A 335 -1.87 -17.76 -26.10
N LEU A 336 -2.20 -17.36 -24.87
CA LEU A 336 -1.36 -16.47 -24.07
C LEU A 336 -0.11 -17.22 -23.55
N THR A 337 -0.27 -18.44 -23.03
CA THR A 337 0.87 -19.25 -22.55
C THR A 337 1.78 -19.69 -23.69
N ASP A 338 1.24 -19.99 -24.86
CA ASP A 338 2.00 -20.40 -26.04
C ASP A 338 2.83 -19.24 -26.62
N THR A 339 2.35 -18.00 -26.48
CA THR A 339 3.00 -16.81 -27.05
C THR A 339 3.95 -16.10 -26.09
N LEU A 340 3.58 -16.01 -24.81
CA LEU A 340 4.30 -15.22 -23.80
C LEU A 340 4.81 -16.05 -22.62
N GLY A 341 4.49 -17.35 -22.59
CA GLY A 341 4.80 -18.25 -21.49
C GLY A 341 3.76 -18.20 -20.36
N GLU A 342 3.76 -19.23 -19.53
CA GLU A 342 2.99 -19.35 -18.29
C GLU A 342 3.10 -18.15 -17.33
N PRO A 343 4.30 -17.57 -17.05
CA PRO A 343 4.40 -16.46 -16.09
C PRO A 343 3.77 -15.16 -16.59
N ALA A 344 3.31 -15.09 -17.84
CA ALA A 344 2.63 -13.92 -18.39
C ALA A 344 1.26 -13.68 -17.74
N VAL A 345 0.53 -14.74 -17.36
CA VAL A 345 -0.79 -14.64 -16.71
C VAL A 345 -0.72 -13.82 -15.42
N PRO A 346 0.07 -14.23 -14.40
CA PRO A 346 0.16 -13.47 -13.15
C PRO A 346 0.84 -12.12 -13.35
N ALA A 347 1.81 -12.01 -14.25
CA ALA A 347 2.47 -10.73 -14.52
C ALA A 347 1.51 -9.67 -15.09
N LEU A 348 0.60 -10.06 -16.01
CA LEU A 348 -0.41 -9.17 -16.56
C LEU A 348 -1.51 -8.85 -15.55
N ALA A 349 -1.99 -9.86 -14.82
CA ALA A 349 -3.02 -9.68 -13.79
C ALA A 349 -2.53 -8.75 -12.66
N CYS A 350 -1.35 -9.03 -12.09
CA CYS A 350 -0.76 -8.19 -11.05
C CYS A 350 -0.28 -6.84 -11.59
N GLY A 351 0.26 -6.78 -12.81
CA GLY A 351 0.77 -5.55 -13.42
C GLY A 351 -0.32 -4.51 -13.71
N THR A 352 -1.44 -4.95 -14.30
CA THR A 352 -2.59 -4.07 -14.56
C THR A 352 -3.23 -3.58 -13.27
N ALA A 353 -3.37 -4.48 -12.28
CA ALA A 353 -3.84 -4.15 -10.94
C ALA A 353 -2.91 -3.14 -10.23
N ALA A 354 -1.59 -3.33 -10.32
CA ALA A 354 -0.60 -2.42 -9.76
C ALA A 354 -0.66 -1.04 -10.41
N LEU A 355 -0.81 -0.96 -11.75
CA LEU A 355 -0.95 0.30 -12.47
C LEU A 355 -2.21 1.06 -12.02
N ALA A 356 -3.34 0.36 -11.87
CA ALA A 356 -4.58 0.96 -11.37
C ALA A 356 -4.41 1.53 -9.95
N LEU A 357 -3.75 0.79 -9.05
CA LEU A 357 -3.45 1.28 -7.70
C LEU A 357 -2.43 2.42 -7.70
N LEU A 358 -1.46 2.44 -8.62
CA LEU A 358 -0.47 3.51 -8.73
C LEU A 358 -1.14 4.83 -9.14
N LEU A 359 -2.02 4.79 -10.14
CA LEU A 359 -2.82 5.94 -10.56
C LEU A 359 -3.73 6.43 -9.43
N HIS A 360 -4.33 5.50 -8.67
CA HIS A 360 -5.15 5.83 -7.52
C HIS A 360 -4.33 6.44 -6.37
N ALA A 361 -3.17 5.87 -6.06
CA ALA A 361 -2.24 6.35 -5.04
C ALA A 361 -1.72 7.74 -5.38
N GLY A 362 -1.36 7.98 -6.65
CA GLY A 362 -0.93 9.30 -7.12
C GLY A 362 -2.00 10.39 -6.99
N ARG A 363 -3.29 10.04 -6.91
CA ARG A 363 -4.41 10.98 -6.70
C ARG A 363 -4.79 11.16 -5.23
N THR A 364 -4.54 10.15 -4.40
CA THR A 364 -4.99 10.11 -3.00
C THR A 364 -3.87 10.48 -2.03
N LEU A 365 -2.69 9.90 -2.19
CA LEU A 365 -1.53 10.13 -1.31
C LEU A 365 -0.83 11.47 -1.56
N THR A 366 -1.12 12.15 -2.67
CA THR A 366 -0.57 13.48 -2.96
C THR A 366 -1.37 14.61 -2.31
N ARG A 367 -2.48 14.29 -1.63
CA ARG A 367 -3.30 15.27 -0.89
C ARG A 367 -2.74 15.50 0.51
N ALA A 368 -2.82 16.73 1.01
CA ALA A 368 -2.30 17.08 2.33
C ALA A 368 -3.05 16.33 3.45
N SER A 369 -4.36 16.13 3.26
CA SER A 369 -5.28 15.35 4.09
C SER A 369 -4.87 13.90 4.30
N ALA A 370 -4.13 13.30 3.37
CA ALA A 370 -3.61 11.94 3.53
C ALA A 370 -2.48 11.84 4.59
N HIS A 371 -1.89 12.98 4.96
CA HIS A 371 -0.71 13.07 5.84
C HIS A 371 -0.97 13.80 7.16
N ALA A 372 -2.21 14.22 7.42
CA ALA A 372 -2.61 14.82 8.68
C ALA A 372 -2.25 13.91 9.86
N PRO A 373 -1.51 14.39 10.88
CA PRO A 373 -1.47 13.72 12.16
C PRO A 373 -2.90 13.72 12.68
N THR A 374 -3.50 12.55 12.86
CA THR A 374 -4.78 12.52 13.55
C THR A 374 -4.53 12.68 15.04
N GLY A 375 -5.04 13.77 15.60
CA GLY A 375 -5.41 13.89 17.00
C GLY A 375 -6.22 12.67 17.48
N ALA A 376 -6.11 12.41 18.77
CA ALA A 376 -6.51 11.18 19.46
C ALA A 376 -8.01 10.83 19.28
N PRO A 377 -8.43 9.58 19.59
CA PRO A 377 -9.76 9.09 19.26
C PRO A 377 -10.84 9.75 20.12
N GLU A 378 -12.02 9.93 19.53
CA GLU A 378 -13.30 10.10 20.24
C GLU A 378 -13.52 9.01 21.30
#